data_AF-A0A7X7RMQ7-F1
#
_entry.id   AF-A0A7X7RMQ7-F1
#
_cell.length_a   1.000
_cell.length_b   1.000
_cell.length_c   1.000
_cell.angle_alpha   90.00
_cell.angle_beta   90.00
_cell.angle_gamma   90.00
#
_symmetry.space_group_name_H-M   'P 1'
#
loop_
_entity.id
_entity.type
_entity.pdbx_description
1 polymer ?
#
loop_
_entity_poly.entity_id
_entity_poly.type
_entity_poly.pdbx_seq_one_letter_code
_entity_poly.pdbx_strand_id
1 'polypeptide(L)'
;MKALLLSMCLWLAAAGIGLAGPARPIRSSTFLFQTPCGPAWDSLALQGQWFNDPATGKFHVQEWEYHDDDMTPAIKGMVVSITFDGTPASNIVAFSVQATVQNTLPSPYPVNAASNSHSELQGPQPASYAGTLRNVRISAEFAVANLGLLPSGVPPYYTDPLSGGAYFIEALNENELAWYCWTPDNPQYPARGAFQVPTWRMGDIKPGATYTVMMSFQVTGSGMPVSDYRYSVIVYSQRMGADIFYNRHNSLKISHWLDTLLVDYGSFVGAPPGQYQEPPPEYIYASDVSVFFDRDLDFGDAPDAPFPTLLANDGARHVIVPSVFLGLGIDGESDGQPDATATGDDGAGIDDEDGIVFTTPLIAGFGASLDAQCSVPGFLSAWIDFNGNGSWADANEQILMVAPVNAGLNSLGFSVPAGLGPGQRMARFRFTTLQTPITYTGLLEDGEVEDMTVMIQLLDFGDAPDKPYRTWLANDGARHAMPSALYLGAVAPDAEPDGLPGPLAQGDDTTGGDDEDGVTLVGALVRGSNATFRVVASAGGLLNAWIDFNQNGSWADPADQIAAGGALVAGTNALVIAVPSGAALGDTFARFR
;
A
#
# COMPACT_ATOMS: atom_id res chain seq x y z
N MET A 1 52.11 -49.05 51.10
CA MET A 1 51.42 -48.68 52.36
C MET A 1 51.40 -47.16 52.43
N LYS A 2 50.30 -46.53 52.02
CA LYS A 2 49.23 -45.94 52.85
C LYS A 2 49.53 -44.48 53.25
N ALA A 3 48.51 -43.63 53.05
CA ALA A 3 48.31 -42.21 53.43
C ALA A 3 49.01 -41.17 52.53
N LEU A 4 48.43 -40.06 52.09
CA LEU A 4 47.12 -39.37 52.23
C LEU A 4 47.13 -38.33 51.06
N LEU A 5 46.10 -38.07 50.26
CA LEU A 5 45.07 -37.07 50.52
C LEU A 5 43.99 -37.17 49.44
N LEU A 6 42.75 -37.08 49.91
CA LEU A 6 41.48 -37.13 49.20
C LEU A 6 41.20 -35.75 48.58
N SER A 7 41.09 -35.65 47.25
CA SER A 7 40.35 -34.57 46.58
C SER A 7 40.13 -34.94 45.12
N MET A 8 39.01 -35.60 44.83
CA MET A 8 38.24 -35.50 43.59
C MET A 8 37.06 -36.47 43.67
N CYS A 9 35.95 -36.08 43.03
CA CYS A 9 34.68 -36.82 42.85
C CYS A 9 33.62 -36.65 43.95
N LEU A 10 32.81 -35.58 43.86
CA LEU A 10 31.46 -35.62 43.26
C LEU A 10 30.73 -34.29 43.55
N TRP A 11 30.74 -33.37 42.58
CA TRP A 11 29.69 -32.35 42.42
C TRP A 11 29.27 -32.39 40.95
N LEU A 12 28.64 -33.49 40.56
CA LEU A 12 27.68 -33.50 39.45
C LEU A 12 26.33 -33.15 40.06
N ALA A 13 26.11 -31.86 40.32
CA ALA A 13 24.76 -31.33 40.38
C ALA A 13 24.31 -31.22 38.92
N ALA A 14 23.75 -32.31 38.40
CA ALA A 14 22.94 -32.26 37.21
C ALA A 14 21.72 -31.38 37.55
N ALA A 15 21.79 -30.11 37.18
CA ALA A 15 20.58 -29.31 36.99
C ALA A 15 19.86 -29.92 35.79
N GLY A 16 19.01 -30.91 36.04
CA GLY A 16 18.01 -31.34 35.09
C GLY A 16 17.16 -30.14 34.78
N ILE A 17 17.32 -29.60 33.57
CA ILE A 17 16.50 -28.54 33.03
C ILE A 17 15.10 -29.15 32.90
N GLY A 18 14.18 -28.73 33.76
CA GLY A 18 12.85 -29.32 33.83
C GLY A 18 12.09 -29.00 32.55
N LEU A 19 11.57 -30.04 31.89
CA LEU A 19 10.41 -29.86 31.03
C LEU A 19 9.25 -29.41 31.90
N ALA A 20 8.54 -28.37 31.47
CA ALA A 20 7.29 -28.02 32.08
C ALA A 20 6.20 -29.07 31.76
N GLY A 21 5.18 -29.11 32.61
CA GLY A 21 3.96 -29.88 32.41
C GLY A 21 2.80 -28.96 32.00
N PRO A 22 1.62 -29.55 31.71
CA PRO A 22 0.47 -28.86 31.18
C PRO A 22 0.01 -27.66 32.03
N ALA A 23 -0.46 -26.62 31.37
CA ALA A 23 -1.02 -25.41 31.89
C ALA A 23 -2.47 -25.72 32.24
N ARG A 24 -3.14 -24.69 32.72
CA ARG A 24 -4.41 -24.85 33.41
C ARG A 24 -5.41 -24.02 32.66
N PRO A 25 -6.72 -24.29 32.76
CA PRO A 25 -7.71 -23.44 32.13
C PRO A 25 -7.49 -21.97 32.54
N ILE A 26 -7.42 -21.01 31.61
CA ILE A 26 -7.10 -19.61 31.92
C ILE A 26 -8.37 -18.71 31.81
N ARG A 27 -8.53 -17.72 32.70
CA ARG A 27 -9.52 -16.61 32.57
C ARG A 27 -8.83 -15.29 32.23
N SER A 28 -9.56 -14.33 31.67
CA SER A 28 -9.26 -12.90 31.80
C SER A 28 -10.20 -12.29 32.85
N SER A 29 -9.67 -11.29 33.54
CA SER A 29 -10.43 -10.45 34.48
C SER A 29 -10.89 -9.13 33.83
N THR A 30 -10.41 -8.82 32.62
CA THR A 30 -10.55 -7.52 31.95
C THR A 30 -11.89 -7.39 31.21
N PHE A 31 -12.49 -8.49 30.76
CA PHE A 31 -13.68 -8.45 29.89
C PHE A 31 -14.89 -9.15 30.50
N LEU A 32 -15.99 -8.41 30.64
CA LEU A 32 -17.29 -8.91 31.07
C LEU A 32 -18.29 -8.76 29.92
N PHE A 33 -18.70 -9.89 29.35
CA PHE A 33 -19.75 -10.07 28.33
C PHE A 33 -19.56 -9.36 26.98
N GLN A 34 -19.23 -10.16 25.96
CA GLN A 34 -19.68 -9.94 24.57
C GLN A 34 -20.09 -11.31 24.01
N THR A 35 -21.26 -11.38 23.37
CA THR A 35 -21.70 -12.59 22.65
C THR A 35 -20.73 -12.86 21.50
N PRO A 36 -20.26 -14.11 21.31
CA PRO A 36 -19.40 -14.45 20.19
C PRO A 36 -20.17 -14.33 18.87
N CYS A 37 -19.83 -13.36 18.04
CA CYS A 37 -20.33 -13.23 16.67
C CYS A 37 -19.18 -12.94 15.70
N GLY A 38 -18.31 -13.93 15.49
CA GLY A 38 -17.47 -13.95 14.29
C GLY A 38 -18.30 -14.29 13.02
N PRO A 39 -17.71 -14.26 11.82
CA PRO A 39 -18.43 -14.53 10.57
C PRO A 39 -19.04 -15.95 10.57
N ALA A 40 -20.24 -16.11 10.01
CA ALA A 40 -21.00 -17.35 10.05
C ALA A 40 -20.33 -18.54 9.32
N TRP A 41 -19.34 -18.25 8.47
CA TRP A 41 -18.54 -19.21 7.70
C TRP A 41 -17.09 -18.74 7.73
N ASP A 42 -16.17 -19.65 8.02
CA ASP A 42 -14.75 -19.48 7.71
C ASP A 42 -14.56 -20.09 6.32
N SER A 43 -14.66 -19.28 5.26
CA SER A 43 -14.29 -19.76 3.93
C SER A 43 -12.77 -19.88 3.86
N LEU A 44 -12.25 -20.96 4.44
CA LEU A 44 -10.90 -21.48 4.26
C LEU A 44 -9.77 -20.51 4.63
N ALA A 45 -9.76 -19.81 5.77
CA ALA A 45 -8.50 -19.30 6.36
C ALA A 45 -7.56 -18.45 5.49
N LEU A 46 -8.03 -17.94 4.36
CA LEU A 46 -7.26 -17.11 3.43
C LEU A 46 -7.07 -15.67 3.96
N GLN A 47 -7.65 -15.36 5.13
CA GLN A 47 -7.73 -14.01 5.68
C GLN A 47 -6.81 -13.80 6.91
N GLY A 48 -6.24 -14.86 7.50
CA GLY A 48 -5.35 -14.77 8.66
C GLY A 48 -6.01 -14.99 10.04
N GLN A 49 -5.38 -14.43 11.09
CA GLN A 49 -5.78 -14.55 12.49
C GLN A 49 -6.82 -13.47 12.87
N TRP A 50 -7.94 -13.90 13.44
CA TRP A 50 -9.01 -13.00 13.87
C TRP A 50 -8.76 -12.41 15.25
N PHE A 51 -9.09 -11.13 15.39
CA PHE A 51 -9.05 -10.38 16.64
C PHE A 51 -10.40 -9.72 16.92
N ASN A 52 -10.67 -9.50 18.21
CA ASN A 52 -11.78 -8.73 18.72
C ASN A 52 -11.21 -7.58 19.57
N ASP A 53 -11.64 -6.36 19.25
CA ASP A 53 -11.44 -5.21 20.12
C ASP A 53 -12.62 -5.13 21.10
N PRO A 54 -12.44 -5.51 22.37
CA PRO A 54 -13.51 -5.54 23.35
C PRO A 54 -14.02 -4.13 23.72
N ALA A 55 -13.24 -3.07 23.48
CA ALA A 55 -13.69 -1.69 23.75
C ALA A 55 -14.74 -1.23 22.72
N THR A 56 -14.59 -1.66 21.47
CA THR A 56 -15.48 -1.25 20.36
C THR A 56 -16.43 -2.36 19.89
N GLY A 57 -16.16 -3.61 20.26
CA GLY A 57 -16.83 -4.80 19.72
C GLY A 57 -16.52 -5.05 18.25
N LYS A 58 -15.50 -4.39 17.69
CA LYS A 58 -15.11 -4.57 16.29
C LYS A 58 -14.20 -5.78 16.14
N PHE A 59 -14.46 -6.57 15.10
CA PHE A 59 -13.61 -7.67 14.68
C PHE A 59 -12.77 -7.25 13.49
N HIS A 60 -11.54 -7.75 13.42
CA HIS A 60 -10.65 -7.59 12.27
C HIS A 60 -9.71 -8.79 12.19
N VAL A 61 -8.94 -8.85 11.12
CA VAL A 61 -8.03 -9.96 10.83
C VAL A 61 -6.63 -9.40 10.60
N GLN A 62 -5.60 -10.16 10.98
CA GLN A 62 -4.24 -9.94 10.52
C GLN A 62 -3.75 -11.14 9.75
N GLU A 63 -3.18 -10.87 8.58
CA GLU A 63 -2.91 -11.90 7.59
C GLU A 63 -1.63 -12.69 7.86
N TRP A 64 -0.69 -12.15 8.66
CA TRP A 64 0.66 -12.69 8.79
C TRP A 64 1.05 -12.96 10.24
N GLU A 65 1.73 -14.09 10.45
CA GLU A 65 2.42 -14.40 11.71
C GLU A 65 3.93 -14.16 11.53
N TYR A 66 4.55 -13.55 12.54
CA TYR A 66 5.99 -13.36 12.68
C TYR A 66 6.52 -14.37 13.70
N HIS A 67 7.60 -15.06 13.33
CA HIS A 67 8.15 -16.15 14.13
C HIS A 67 9.59 -15.88 14.51
N ASP A 68 10.03 -16.56 15.55
CA ASP A 68 11.44 -16.63 15.87
C ASP A 68 12.21 -17.50 14.86
N ASP A 69 13.43 -17.08 14.55
CA ASP A 69 14.36 -17.88 13.73
C ASP A 69 15.35 -18.61 14.65
N ASP A 70 15.80 -19.80 14.24
CA ASP A 70 16.69 -20.69 15.00
C ASP A 70 18.04 -20.05 15.38
N MET A 71 18.39 -18.91 14.79
CA MET A 71 19.69 -18.25 14.94
C MET A 71 19.62 -16.88 15.65
N THR A 72 18.46 -16.23 15.67
CA THR A 72 18.33 -14.87 16.21
C THR A 72 17.00 -14.70 16.94
N PRO A 73 16.98 -14.79 18.29
CA PRO A 73 15.75 -14.68 19.07
C PRO A 73 15.13 -13.29 18.89
N ALA A 74 14.11 -13.19 18.04
CA ALA A 74 13.43 -11.96 17.66
C ALA A 74 12.27 -11.63 18.60
N ILE A 75 11.72 -12.64 19.27
CA ILE A 75 10.58 -12.54 20.18
C ILE A 75 11.05 -13.03 21.54
N LYS A 76 10.95 -12.18 22.56
CA LYS A 76 11.48 -12.47 23.90
C LYS A 76 10.50 -12.14 24.99
N GLY A 77 10.38 -13.03 25.96
CA GLY A 77 9.62 -12.82 27.19
C GLY A 77 10.53 -12.95 28.40
N MET A 78 10.78 -11.86 29.12
CA MET A 78 11.56 -11.88 30.37
C MET A 78 10.67 -11.60 31.56
N VAL A 79 10.60 -12.50 32.54
CA VAL A 79 9.89 -12.24 33.80
C VAL A 79 10.63 -11.15 34.56
N VAL A 80 9.96 -10.05 34.88
CA VAL A 80 10.55 -8.90 35.60
C VAL A 80 10.03 -8.77 37.02
N SER A 81 8.88 -9.35 37.32
CA SER A 81 8.28 -9.29 38.65
C SER A 81 7.57 -10.60 38.99
N ILE A 82 7.62 -10.99 40.27
CA ILE A 82 6.86 -12.09 40.84
C ILE A 82 6.32 -11.64 42.20
N THR A 83 5.04 -11.91 42.44
CA THR A 83 4.39 -11.75 43.75
C THR A 83 4.10 -13.13 44.32
N PHE A 84 4.46 -13.34 45.58
CA PHE A 84 4.20 -14.57 46.31
C PHE A 84 3.16 -14.35 47.42
N ASP A 85 2.40 -15.36 47.80
CA ASP A 85 1.45 -15.33 48.94
C ASP A 85 2.13 -15.42 50.32
N GLY A 86 3.32 -14.84 50.44
CA GLY A 86 4.11 -14.83 51.67
C GLY A 86 5.58 -14.61 51.41
N THR A 87 6.34 -15.70 51.32
CA THR A 87 7.79 -15.66 51.10
C THR A 87 8.15 -16.03 49.65
N PRO A 88 9.38 -15.78 49.18
CA PRO A 88 9.85 -16.25 47.87
C PRO A 88 9.95 -17.78 47.69
N ALA A 89 9.55 -18.55 48.71
CA ALA A 89 9.38 -20.00 48.66
C ALA A 89 7.90 -20.43 48.76
N SER A 90 6.99 -19.46 48.78
CA SER A 90 5.54 -19.65 48.83
C SER A 90 4.96 -19.67 47.41
N ASN A 91 3.64 -19.73 47.26
CA ASN A 91 3.01 -19.87 45.95
C ASN A 91 3.10 -18.56 45.16
N ILE A 92 3.28 -18.63 43.85
CA ILE A 92 3.19 -17.45 42.97
C ILE A 92 1.72 -17.07 42.83
N VAL A 93 1.39 -15.80 43.10
CA VAL A 93 0.04 -15.24 42.95
C VAL A 93 -0.07 -14.18 41.87
N ALA A 94 1.07 -13.67 41.37
CA ALA A 94 1.12 -12.82 40.19
C ALA A 94 2.55 -12.77 39.63
N PHE A 95 2.69 -12.44 38.35
CA PHE A 95 3.98 -12.17 37.74
C PHE A 95 3.80 -11.22 36.54
N SER A 96 4.87 -10.55 36.14
CA SER A 96 4.89 -9.72 34.93
C SER A 96 6.00 -10.14 34.00
N VAL A 97 5.71 -10.15 32.70
CA VAL A 97 6.65 -10.46 31.63
C VAL A 97 6.88 -9.21 30.80
N GLN A 98 8.14 -8.85 30.58
CA GLN A 98 8.55 -7.88 29.59
C GLN A 98 8.64 -8.61 28.24
N ALA A 99 7.66 -8.35 27.38
CA ALA A 99 7.52 -8.95 26.06
C ALA A 99 8.15 -8.01 25.01
N THR A 100 9.15 -8.49 24.27
CA THR A 100 9.86 -7.70 23.25
C THR A 100 9.80 -8.40 21.91
N VAL A 101 9.41 -7.67 20.86
CA VAL A 101 9.48 -8.11 19.47
C VAL A 101 10.48 -7.22 18.75
N GLN A 102 11.44 -7.84 18.06
CA GLN A 102 12.40 -7.22 17.18
C GLN A 102 12.03 -7.56 15.75
N ASN A 103 11.88 -6.56 14.87
CA ASN A 103 11.77 -6.83 13.44
C ASN A 103 13.18 -7.10 12.88
N THR A 104 13.51 -8.37 12.66
CA THR A 104 14.80 -8.80 12.08
C THR A 104 14.80 -8.85 10.55
N LEU A 105 13.74 -8.37 9.89
CA LEU A 105 13.61 -8.43 8.44
C LEU A 105 14.54 -7.41 7.73
N PRO A 106 14.97 -7.71 6.48
CA PRO A 106 14.79 -8.98 5.77
C PRO A 106 15.56 -10.13 6.42
N SER A 107 14.89 -11.26 6.64
CA SER A 107 15.53 -12.46 7.16
C SER A 107 16.27 -13.21 6.03
N PRO A 108 17.50 -13.68 6.23
CA PRO A 108 18.22 -14.49 5.24
C PRO A 108 17.66 -15.93 5.14
N TYR A 109 16.71 -16.31 6.00
CA TYR A 109 16.12 -17.64 6.03
C TYR A 109 14.73 -17.61 5.40
N PRO A 110 14.45 -18.50 4.42
CA PRO A 110 13.13 -18.57 3.80
C PRO A 110 12.10 -18.98 4.85
N VAL A 111 11.07 -18.14 5.01
CA VAL A 111 9.90 -18.47 5.83
C VAL A 111 9.27 -19.73 5.25
N ASN A 112 9.20 -20.80 6.05
CA ASN A 112 8.55 -22.03 5.65
C ASN A 112 7.06 -21.75 5.38
N ALA A 113 6.46 -22.45 4.42
CA ALA A 113 5.03 -22.35 4.19
C ALA A 113 4.28 -22.68 5.48
N ALA A 114 3.49 -21.72 5.97
CA ALA A 114 2.67 -21.92 7.15
C ALA A 114 1.52 -22.87 6.84
N SER A 115 1.38 -23.90 7.68
CA SER A 115 0.25 -24.81 7.68
C SER A 115 -0.19 -24.97 9.12
N ASN A 116 -1.44 -24.65 9.40
CA ASN A 116 -1.98 -24.91 10.72
C ASN A 116 -2.54 -26.34 10.83
N SER A 117 -2.98 -26.72 12.03
CA SER A 117 -3.59 -28.02 12.33
C SER A 117 -4.89 -28.32 11.56
N HIS A 118 -5.37 -27.35 10.77
CA HIS A 118 -6.55 -27.48 9.91
C HIS A 118 -6.20 -27.70 8.43
N SER A 119 -4.92 -27.96 8.11
CA SER A 119 -4.43 -28.16 6.73
C SER A 119 -4.64 -26.93 5.83
N GLU A 120 -4.75 -25.75 6.44
CA GLU A 120 -4.87 -24.47 5.75
C GLU A 120 -3.47 -24.04 5.35
N LEU A 121 -3.23 -23.88 4.04
CA LEU A 121 -1.95 -23.43 3.51
C LEU A 121 -1.99 -21.92 3.32
N GLN A 122 -0.99 -21.21 3.83
CA GLN A 122 -0.73 -19.87 3.35
C GLN A 122 -0.42 -19.92 1.85
N GLY A 123 -0.85 -18.89 1.12
CA GLY A 123 -0.34 -18.64 -0.22
C GLY A 123 1.20 -18.60 -0.23
N PRO A 124 1.84 -18.65 -1.41
CA PRO A 124 3.30 -18.60 -1.48
C PRO A 124 3.82 -17.40 -0.68
N GLN A 125 4.56 -17.69 0.40
CA GLN A 125 5.27 -16.68 1.18
C GLN A 125 6.21 -15.93 0.21
N PRO A 126 6.13 -14.58 0.13
CA PRO A 126 7.10 -13.83 -0.66
C PRO A 126 8.49 -14.15 -0.12
N ALA A 127 9.44 -14.40 -1.02
CA ALA A 127 10.76 -14.94 -0.68
C ALA A 127 11.57 -14.05 0.30
N SER A 128 11.14 -12.82 0.56
CA SER A 128 11.72 -11.92 1.56
C SER A 128 10.81 -10.71 1.79
N TYR A 129 9.80 -10.81 2.65
CA TYR A 129 9.19 -9.60 3.20
C TYR A 129 10.27 -8.84 4.01
N ALA A 130 10.42 -7.55 3.76
CA ALA A 130 11.53 -6.75 4.26
C ALA A 130 11.09 -5.41 4.88
N GLY A 131 9.78 -5.17 4.93
CA GLY A 131 9.20 -3.90 5.37
C GLY A 131 8.89 -3.82 6.87
N THR A 132 8.15 -2.77 7.24
CA THR A 132 7.67 -2.54 8.60
C THR A 132 6.63 -3.58 9.00
N LEU A 133 6.79 -4.24 10.15
CA LEU A 133 5.68 -5.01 10.72
C LEU A 133 4.63 -3.99 11.17
N ARG A 134 3.54 -3.83 10.42
CA ARG A 134 2.46 -2.88 10.76
C ARG A 134 1.53 -3.50 11.77
N ASN A 135 1.00 -2.67 12.66
CA ASN A 135 -0.05 -3.08 13.59
C ASN A 135 0.29 -4.35 14.38
N VAL A 136 1.52 -4.51 14.88
CA VAL A 136 1.94 -5.76 15.54
C VAL A 136 1.07 -6.07 16.76
N ARG A 137 0.72 -7.35 16.89
CA ARG A 137 0.00 -7.96 18.02
C ARG A 137 0.80 -9.11 18.56
N ILE A 138 0.83 -9.28 19.87
CA ILE A 138 1.37 -10.47 20.52
C ILE A 138 0.28 -11.12 21.38
N SER A 139 0.01 -12.40 21.13
CA SER A 139 -0.99 -13.18 21.84
C SER A 139 -0.31 -14.21 22.73
N ALA A 140 -0.67 -14.27 24.01
CA ALA A 140 -0.08 -15.23 24.95
C ALA A 140 -0.95 -16.48 25.06
N GLU A 141 -0.47 -17.59 24.50
CA GLU A 141 -1.24 -18.83 24.30
C GLU A 141 -1.39 -19.67 25.57
N PHE A 142 -0.46 -19.51 26.53
CA PHE A 142 -0.59 -20.07 27.88
C PHE A 142 -1.60 -19.30 28.75
N ALA A 143 -2.33 -18.35 28.15
CA ALA A 143 -3.44 -17.60 28.75
C ALA A 143 -4.69 -17.59 27.83
N VAL A 144 -5.89 -17.46 28.39
CA VAL A 144 -7.22 -17.49 27.76
C VAL A 144 -8.06 -16.46 28.48
N ALA A 145 -8.87 -15.72 27.73
CA ALA A 145 -9.63 -14.61 28.25
C ALA A 145 -10.97 -14.99 28.88
N ASN A 146 -11.53 -16.17 28.61
CA ASN A 146 -12.84 -16.51 29.17
C ASN A 146 -13.08 -18.02 29.36
N LEU A 147 -13.15 -18.46 30.63
CA LEU A 147 -13.50 -19.84 30.98
C LEU A 147 -14.98 -20.18 30.79
N GLY A 148 -15.87 -19.21 30.74
CA GLY A 148 -17.31 -19.41 30.52
C GLY A 148 -17.66 -19.83 29.09
N LEU A 149 -16.71 -19.70 28.16
CA LEU A 149 -16.84 -20.10 26.76
C LEU A 149 -16.13 -21.43 26.45
N LEU A 150 -15.54 -22.08 27.46
CA LEU A 150 -14.99 -23.41 27.25
C LEU A 150 -16.11 -24.43 26.98
N PRO A 151 -15.96 -25.33 25.99
CA PRO A 151 -16.98 -26.32 25.67
C PRO A 151 -17.25 -27.26 26.86
N SER A 152 -18.50 -27.61 27.12
CA SER A 152 -18.79 -28.67 28.11
C SER A 152 -18.23 -30.01 27.62
N GLY A 153 -17.42 -30.70 28.44
CA GLY A 153 -16.82 -31.99 28.07
C GLY A 153 -15.47 -31.89 27.36
N VAL A 154 -14.71 -30.81 27.58
CA VAL A 154 -13.26 -30.83 27.30
C VAL A 154 -12.65 -32.04 28.03
N PRO A 155 -11.89 -32.93 27.35
CA PRO A 155 -11.32 -34.14 27.94
C PRO A 155 -10.62 -33.93 29.30
N PRO A 156 -10.42 -34.98 30.11
CA PRO A 156 -9.70 -34.88 31.39
C PRO A 156 -8.23 -34.46 31.27
N TYR A 157 -7.70 -34.29 30.06
CA TYR A 157 -6.40 -33.68 29.79
C TYR A 157 -6.39 -32.15 30.02
N TYR A 158 -7.55 -31.50 29.97
CA TYR A 158 -7.69 -30.03 30.04
C TYR A 158 -8.06 -29.51 31.44
N THR A 159 -8.53 -30.40 32.32
CA THR A 159 -8.39 -30.19 33.75
C THR A 159 -7.04 -30.76 34.12
N ASP A 160 -6.08 -29.92 34.51
CA ASP A 160 -4.78 -30.39 34.99
C ASP A 160 -4.96 -31.61 35.91
N PRO A 161 -4.52 -32.82 35.48
CA PRO A 161 -4.71 -34.04 36.24
C PRO A 161 -4.02 -34.00 37.61
N LEU A 162 -3.03 -33.12 37.79
CA LEU A 162 -2.22 -33.00 38.99
C LEU A 162 -2.81 -32.03 40.03
N SER A 163 -3.66 -31.08 39.65
CA SER A 163 -4.22 -30.08 40.58
C SER A 163 -5.72 -30.12 40.80
N GLY A 164 -6.48 -30.77 39.91
CA GLY A 164 -7.94 -30.85 40.04
C GLY A 164 -8.66 -29.49 40.00
N GLY A 165 -8.05 -28.46 39.39
CA GLY A 165 -8.67 -27.13 39.22
C GLY A 165 -8.43 -26.13 40.37
N ALA A 166 -7.32 -26.23 41.10
CA ALA A 166 -7.03 -25.41 42.29
C ALA A 166 -6.70 -23.92 42.01
N TYR A 167 -6.22 -23.58 40.81
CA TYR A 167 -5.92 -22.20 40.38
C TYR A 167 -5.78 -22.08 38.86
N PHE A 168 -5.81 -20.83 38.39
CA PHE A 168 -5.67 -20.44 36.98
C PHE A 168 -4.67 -19.28 36.85
N ILE A 169 -3.96 -19.18 35.72
CA ILE A 169 -3.28 -17.94 35.35
C ILE A 169 -4.35 -17.02 34.75
N GLU A 170 -4.22 -15.71 34.85
CA GLU A 170 -5.13 -14.74 34.24
C GLU A 170 -4.36 -13.53 33.75
N ALA A 171 -4.62 -13.09 32.51
CA ALA A 171 -4.08 -11.82 32.03
C ALA A 171 -4.90 -10.65 32.64
N LEU A 172 -4.21 -9.55 32.97
CA LEU A 172 -4.78 -8.39 33.66
C LEU A 172 -4.78 -7.10 32.84
N ASN A 173 -4.09 -7.06 31.71
CA ASN A 173 -3.81 -5.82 30.98
C ASN A 173 -3.67 -5.99 29.46
N GLU A 174 -4.17 -7.09 28.94
CA GLU A 174 -4.44 -7.26 27.52
C GLU A 174 -5.44 -6.20 27.05
N ASN A 175 -5.30 -5.75 25.81
CA ASN A 175 -6.13 -4.70 25.21
C ASN A 175 -6.82 -5.15 23.91
N GLU A 176 -6.74 -6.45 23.63
CA GLU A 176 -7.28 -7.12 22.47
C GLU A 176 -7.44 -8.61 22.78
N LEU A 177 -8.28 -9.30 22.02
CA LEU A 177 -8.53 -10.73 22.13
C LEU A 177 -8.36 -11.42 20.78
N ALA A 178 -7.48 -12.40 20.67
CA ALA A 178 -7.36 -13.25 19.47
C ALA A 178 -8.26 -14.47 19.56
N TRP A 179 -8.81 -14.93 18.44
CA TRP A 179 -9.58 -16.19 18.40
C TRP A 179 -8.67 -17.41 18.38
N TYR A 180 -8.99 -18.39 19.22
CA TYR A 180 -8.38 -19.71 19.15
C TYR A 180 -9.19 -20.64 18.23
N CYS A 181 -8.53 -21.32 17.27
CA CYS A 181 -9.13 -22.30 16.34
C CYS A 181 -10.56 -21.94 15.90
N TRP A 182 -10.74 -20.83 15.19
CA TRP A 182 -12.05 -20.44 14.66
C TRP A 182 -12.53 -21.47 13.61
N THR A 183 -13.49 -22.34 13.95
CA THR A 183 -14.20 -23.19 12.97
C THR A 183 -15.62 -23.52 13.45
N PRO A 184 -16.67 -23.01 12.79
CA PRO A 184 -18.02 -23.56 12.92
C PRO A 184 -18.23 -24.87 12.13
N ASP A 185 -17.32 -25.26 11.23
CA ASP A 185 -17.55 -26.30 10.21
C ASP A 185 -16.84 -27.65 10.42
N ASN A 186 -16.30 -27.96 11.60
CA ASN A 186 -15.94 -29.35 11.92
C ASN A 186 -17.19 -30.11 12.41
N PRO A 187 -17.86 -30.97 11.61
CA PRO A 187 -19.06 -31.69 12.04
C PRO A 187 -18.80 -32.66 13.19
N GLN A 188 -17.53 -32.98 13.47
CA GLN A 188 -17.13 -33.80 14.61
C GLN A 188 -17.05 -32.98 15.91
N TYR A 189 -16.86 -31.65 15.84
CA TYR A 189 -16.66 -30.77 17.00
C TYR A 189 -17.26 -29.35 16.83
N PRO A 190 -18.55 -29.19 16.48
CA PRO A 190 -19.18 -27.90 16.13
C PRO A 190 -19.28 -26.88 17.29
N ALA A 191 -18.89 -27.26 18.51
CA ALA A 191 -18.96 -26.43 19.71
C ALA A 191 -17.57 -26.08 20.30
N ARG A 192 -16.46 -26.43 19.63
CA ARG A 192 -15.11 -26.38 20.24
C ARG A 192 -14.23 -25.19 19.82
N GLY A 193 -14.60 -24.42 18.80
CA GLY A 193 -13.76 -23.40 18.17
C GLY A 193 -14.12 -21.93 18.49
N ALA A 194 -14.52 -21.60 19.72
CA ALA A 194 -15.07 -20.28 20.03
C ALA A 194 -14.60 -19.69 21.38
N PHE A 195 -13.31 -19.76 21.69
CA PHE A 195 -12.73 -19.04 22.83
C PHE A 195 -11.57 -18.15 22.39
N GLN A 196 -11.18 -17.25 23.29
CA GLN A 196 -10.30 -16.13 22.96
C GLN A 196 -9.06 -16.12 23.84
N VAL A 197 -7.93 -15.73 23.26
CA VAL A 197 -6.60 -15.63 23.85
C VAL A 197 -6.29 -14.15 24.09
N PRO A 198 -5.71 -13.76 25.24
CA PRO A 198 -5.36 -12.37 25.51
C PRO A 198 -4.25 -11.90 24.55
N THR A 199 -4.43 -10.67 24.05
CA THR A 199 -3.54 -10.07 23.06
C THR A 199 -3.16 -8.65 23.49
N TRP A 200 -1.91 -8.29 23.22
CA TRP A 200 -1.38 -6.94 23.43
C TRP A 200 -0.99 -6.30 22.11
N ARG A 201 -1.51 -5.09 21.87
CA ARG A 201 -1.10 -4.23 20.75
C ARG A 201 0.31 -3.67 20.99
N MET A 202 1.18 -3.81 19.98
CA MET A 202 2.55 -3.30 19.97
C MET A 202 2.76 -2.16 18.95
N GLY A 203 1.82 -1.92 18.03
CA GLY A 203 1.96 -0.88 16.99
C GLY A 203 2.97 -1.26 15.90
N ASP A 204 3.52 -0.28 15.18
CA ASP A 204 4.41 -0.53 14.04
C ASP A 204 5.87 -0.76 14.46
N ILE A 205 6.53 -1.77 13.88
CA ILE A 205 7.93 -2.12 14.15
C ILE A 205 8.73 -2.10 12.85
N LYS A 206 9.47 -1.01 12.63
CA LYS A 206 10.35 -0.83 11.45
C LYS A 206 11.47 -1.87 11.41
N PRO A 207 12.04 -2.20 10.23
CA PRO A 207 13.21 -3.07 10.12
C PRO A 207 14.33 -2.67 11.09
N GLY A 208 14.83 -3.64 11.85
CA GLY A 208 15.86 -3.46 12.88
C GLY A 208 15.39 -2.84 14.21
N ALA A 209 14.15 -2.34 14.29
CA ALA A 209 13.58 -1.78 15.51
C ALA A 209 13.04 -2.87 16.46
N THR A 210 12.82 -2.47 17.70
CA THR A 210 12.23 -3.31 18.76
C THR A 210 11.06 -2.59 19.40
N TYR A 211 10.01 -3.33 19.74
CA TYR A 211 8.92 -2.82 20.58
C TYR A 211 8.74 -3.70 21.81
N THR A 212 8.47 -3.09 22.96
CA THR A 212 8.30 -3.81 24.22
C THR A 212 6.98 -3.46 24.89
N VAL A 213 6.22 -4.49 25.30
CA VAL A 213 5.02 -4.34 26.13
C VAL A 213 5.19 -5.08 27.45
N MET A 214 4.52 -4.58 28.50
CA MET A 214 4.45 -5.26 29.78
C MET A 214 3.19 -6.12 29.81
N MET A 215 3.34 -7.43 29.96
CA MET A 215 2.23 -8.35 30.18
C MET A 215 2.13 -8.66 31.68
N SER A 216 0.94 -8.49 32.26
CA SER A 216 0.70 -8.72 33.68
C SER A 216 -0.25 -9.89 33.86
N PHE A 217 0.15 -10.83 34.72
CA PHE A 217 -0.60 -12.03 34.99
C PHE A 217 -0.89 -12.17 36.49
N GLN A 218 -2.12 -12.57 36.82
CA GLN A 218 -2.52 -13.05 38.13
C GLN A 218 -2.56 -14.57 38.16
N VAL A 219 -2.30 -15.17 39.31
CA VAL A 219 -2.60 -16.57 39.56
C VAL A 219 -3.69 -16.64 40.62
N THR A 220 -4.89 -17.03 40.21
CA THR A 220 -6.09 -17.01 41.07
C THR A 220 -6.20 -18.28 41.93
N GLY A 221 -7.32 -18.50 42.64
CA GLY A 221 -7.47 -19.68 43.51
C GLY A 221 -6.43 -19.72 44.63
N SER A 222 -5.71 -20.85 44.76
CA SER A 222 -4.68 -21.04 45.80
C SER A 222 -3.28 -20.51 45.45
N GLY A 223 -3.09 -19.89 44.28
CA GLY A 223 -1.76 -19.57 43.74
C GLY A 223 -0.99 -20.79 43.24
N MET A 224 0.06 -20.56 42.45
CA MET A 224 0.91 -21.59 41.84
C MET A 224 1.95 -22.11 42.83
N PRO A 225 1.84 -23.36 43.33
CA PRO A 225 2.76 -23.93 44.29
C PRO A 225 4.11 -24.23 43.66
N VAL A 226 5.11 -24.31 44.52
CA VAL A 226 6.50 -24.67 44.18
C VAL A 226 6.65 -26.01 43.46
N SER A 227 5.64 -26.89 43.54
CA SER A 227 5.62 -28.17 42.84
C SER A 227 5.14 -28.07 41.39
N ASP A 228 4.59 -26.94 40.96
CA ASP A 228 4.24 -26.71 39.55
C ASP A 228 5.52 -26.45 38.74
N TYR A 229 5.66 -27.12 37.60
CA TYR A 229 6.87 -27.01 36.80
C TYR A 229 7.11 -25.60 36.26
N ARG A 230 6.05 -24.83 35.98
CA ARG A 230 6.14 -23.44 35.49
C ARG A 230 6.70 -22.50 36.55
N TYR A 231 6.51 -22.81 37.85
CA TYR A 231 7.10 -22.04 38.95
C TYR A 231 8.61 -21.88 38.75
N SER A 232 9.27 -22.99 38.42
CA SER A 232 10.72 -23.02 38.25
C SER A 232 11.17 -22.17 37.06
N VAL A 233 10.42 -22.21 35.95
CA VAL A 233 10.68 -21.42 34.74
C VAL A 233 10.51 -19.92 35.01
N ILE A 234 9.39 -19.52 35.65
CA ILE A 234 9.09 -18.13 35.97
C ILE A 234 10.14 -17.54 36.92
N VAL A 235 10.49 -18.27 37.98
CA VAL A 235 11.54 -17.86 38.94
C VAL A 235 12.92 -17.83 38.29
N TYR A 236 13.21 -18.79 37.41
CA TYR A 236 14.48 -18.83 36.68
C TYR A 236 14.61 -17.64 35.73
N SER A 237 13.57 -17.34 34.93
CA SER A 237 13.51 -16.17 34.06
C SER A 237 13.74 -14.88 34.83
N GLN A 238 13.07 -14.69 35.99
CA GLN A 238 13.28 -13.49 36.81
C GLN A 238 14.72 -13.34 37.32
N ARG A 239 15.37 -14.44 37.68
CA ARG A 239 16.72 -14.41 38.25
C ARG A 239 17.81 -14.27 37.20
N MET A 240 17.62 -14.90 36.05
CA MET A 240 18.67 -15.07 35.04
C MET A 240 18.43 -14.25 33.78
N GLY A 241 17.28 -13.57 33.67
CA GLY A 241 16.86 -12.90 32.44
C GLY A 241 16.60 -13.88 31.30
N ALA A 242 16.15 -15.09 31.63
CA ALA A 242 15.91 -16.13 30.64
C ALA A 242 14.65 -15.83 29.84
N ASP A 243 14.72 -16.08 28.53
CA ASP A 243 13.57 -15.96 27.63
C ASP A 243 12.60 -17.10 27.89
N ILE A 244 11.31 -16.79 27.98
CA ILE A 244 10.23 -17.75 28.18
C ILE A 244 9.19 -17.73 27.05
N PHE A 245 9.46 -16.99 25.97
CA PHE A 245 8.58 -16.92 24.81
C PHE A 245 9.16 -17.74 23.67
N TYR A 246 8.81 -19.01 23.66
CA TYR A 246 9.11 -19.88 22.55
C TYR A 246 8.11 -19.60 21.41
N ASN A 247 8.55 -19.20 20.21
CA ASN A 247 7.68 -19.01 19.05
C ASN A 247 8.37 -19.47 17.75
N ARG A 248 8.29 -20.76 17.40
CA ARG A 248 8.94 -21.33 16.20
C ARG A 248 8.00 -22.10 15.29
N HIS A 249 6.69 -21.89 15.44
CA HIS A 249 5.68 -22.61 14.69
C HIS A 249 5.14 -21.80 13.51
N ASN A 250 4.99 -22.41 12.33
CA ASN A 250 4.45 -21.74 11.15
C ASN A 250 2.89 -21.82 11.12
N SER A 251 2.17 -21.28 12.12
CA SER A 251 0.69 -21.34 12.12
C SER A 251 0.02 -20.02 11.77
N LEU A 252 -0.72 -19.94 10.67
CA LEU A 252 -1.55 -18.75 10.43
C LEU A 252 -2.66 -18.48 11.47
N LYS A 253 -2.89 -19.41 12.40
CA LYS A 253 -3.88 -19.28 13.46
C LYS A 253 -3.35 -19.83 14.77
N ILE A 254 -3.75 -19.24 15.88
CA ILE A 254 -3.60 -19.85 17.19
C ILE A 254 -4.43 -21.14 17.20
N SER A 255 -3.75 -22.28 17.13
CA SER A 255 -4.40 -23.56 16.82
C SER A 255 -3.79 -24.78 17.48
N HIS A 256 -2.74 -24.56 18.26
CA HIS A 256 -2.19 -25.54 19.18
C HIS A 256 -2.48 -25.08 20.60
N TRP A 257 -3.02 -25.98 21.40
CA TRP A 257 -3.26 -25.72 22.81
C TRP A 257 -1.92 -25.86 23.51
N LEU A 258 -1.28 -24.75 23.85
CA LEU A 258 -0.01 -24.84 24.55
C LEU A 258 -0.17 -24.65 26.04
N ASP A 259 -0.10 -25.83 26.63
CA ASP A 259 -0.18 -26.11 28.02
C ASP A 259 1.24 -26.01 28.64
N THR A 260 2.29 -25.53 27.99
CA THR A 260 3.66 -25.74 28.53
C THR A 260 4.57 -24.53 28.39
N LEU A 261 4.73 -23.74 29.46
CA LEU A 261 5.68 -22.62 29.49
C LEU A 261 7.12 -23.13 29.67
N LEU A 262 7.99 -22.88 28.69
CA LEU A 262 9.38 -23.34 28.69
C LEU A 262 10.38 -22.18 28.71
N VAL A 263 11.64 -22.48 28.99
CA VAL A 263 12.74 -21.55 28.71
C VAL A 263 13.12 -21.69 27.25
N ASP A 264 13.13 -20.58 26.53
CA ASP A 264 13.67 -20.51 25.20
C ASP A 264 15.20 -20.35 25.25
N TYR A 265 15.91 -21.34 24.70
CA TYR A 265 17.37 -21.36 24.63
C TYR A 265 17.92 -20.86 23.29
N GLY A 266 17.07 -20.35 22.39
CA GLY A 266 17.49 -19.93 21.05
C GLY A 266 17.90 -21.11 20.16
N SER A 267 17.42 -22.31 20.47
CA SER A 267 17.71 -23.52 19.70
C SER A 267 16.60 -24.54 19.91
N PHE A 268 16.33 -25.34 18.88
CA PHE A 268 15.38 -26.44 18.97
C PHE A 268 15.70 -27.38 20.15
N VAL A 269 14.77 -27.50 21.10
CA VAL A 269 14.88 -28.44 22.20
C VAL A 269 14.29 -29.76 21.75
N GLY A 270 15.15 -30.69 21.33
CA GLY A 270 14.75 -32.08 21.12
C GLY A 270 14.17 -32.63 22.42
N ALA A 271 13.00 -33.25 22.33
CA ALA A 271 12.28 -33.72 23.50
C ALA A 271 13.14 -34.68 24.36
N PRO A 272 13.13 -34.55 25.70
CA PRO A 272 14.01 -35.34 26.56
C PRO A 272 13.71 -36.83 26.53
N PRO A 273 14.74 -37.68 26.68
CA PRO A 273 14.57 -39.12 26.72
C PRO A 273 13.94 -39.53 28.06
N GLY A 274 12.66 -39.91 28.05
CA GLY A 274 11.90 -40.36 29.22
C GLY A 274 10.88 -41.45 28.89
N GLN A 275 10.50 -42.27 29.88
CA GLN A 275 9.66 -43.48 29.73
C GLN A 275 8.16 -43.24 29.46
N TYR A 276 7.75 -42.02 29.14
CA TYR A 276 6.44 -41.80 28.54
C TYR A 276 6.65 -41.79 27.02
N GLN A 277 5.79 -42.54 26.33
CA GLN A 277 5.78 -42.74 24.88
C GLN A 277 6.28 -41.52 24.11
N GLU A 278 7.05 -41.78 23.04
CA GLU A 278 7.45 -40.84 21.98
C GLU A 278 6.71 -39.50 22.15
N PRO A 279 7.40 -38.41 22.52
CA PRO A 279 6.75 -37.13 22.72
C PRO A 279 5.96 -36.88 21.44
N PRO A 280 4.63 -36.73 21.51
CA PRO A 280 3.83 -36.57 20.32
C PRO A 280 4.43 -35.44 19.47
N PRO A 281 4.30 -35.51 18.13
CA PRO A 281 4.85 -34.50 17.22
C PRO A 281 4.55 -33.04 17.62
N GLU A 282 3.51 -32.82 18.42
CA GLU A 282 3.11 -31.54 19.04
C GLU A 282 4.21 -30.81 19.84
N TYR A 283 5.20 -31.49 20.42
CA TYR A 283 6.29 -30.81 21.16
C TYR A 283 7.32 -30.13 20.27
N ILE A 284 7.39 -30.51 19.00
CA ILE A 284 8.35 -29.99 18.00
C ILE A 284 7.87 -28.65 17.42
N TYR A 285 6.61 -28.28 17.70
CA TYR A 285 5.81 -27.32 16.95
C TYR A 285 5.04 -26.37 17.88
N ALA A 286 5.60 -26.09 19.06
CA ALA A 286 4.98 -25.25 20.08
C ALA A 286 5.28 -23.74 19.86
N SER A 287 4.30 -22.88 20.16
CA SER A 287 4.43 -21.44 20.43
C SER A 287 3.78 -21.05 21.76
N ASP A 288 4.54 -20.54 22.73
CA ASP A 288 4.00 -19.95 23.98
C ASP A 288 3.32 -18.59 23.71
N VAL A 289 3.75 -17.95 22.62
CA VAL A 289 3.18 -16.71 22.09
C VAL A 289 3.15 -16.75 20.57
N SER A 290 2.12 -16.14 19.99
CA SER A 290 2.06 -15.83 18.56
C SER A 290 2.20 -14.33 18.34
N VAL A 291 2.96 -13.91 17.34
CA VAL A 291 3.07 -12.50 16.95
C VAL A 291 2.45 -12.33 15.58
N PHE A 292 1.44 -11.46 15.45
CA PHE A 292 0.77 -11.19 14.18
C PHE A 292 1.02 -9.75 13.74
N PHE A 293 0.98 -9.52 12.44
CA PHE A 293 1.19 -8.21 11.85
C PHE A 293 0.50 -8.08 10.49
N ASP A 294 0.34 -6.84 10.05
CA ASP A 294 -0.04 -6.50 8.68
C ASP A 294 1.22 -6.12 7.90
N ARG A 295 1.28 -6.48 6.62
CA ARG A 295 2.40 -6.06 5.77
C ARG A 295 2.31 -4.56 5.52
N ASP A 296 3.48 -3.94 5.46
CA ASP A 296 3.67 -2.63 4.83
C ASP A 296 3.26 -2.75 3.36
N LEU A 297 2.24 -1.97 3.00
CA LEU A 297 1.68 -1.91 1.66
C LEU A 297 1.79 -0.48 1.18
N ASP A 298 2.08 -0.35 -0.09
CA ASP A 298 1.96 0.89 -0.85
C ASP A 298 0.58 0.86 -1.54
N PHE A 299 -0.19 1.94 -1.39
CA PHE A 299 -1.48 2.15 -2.04
C PHE A 299 -1.40 3.34 -2.99
N GLY A 300 -2.40 3.49 -3.86
CA GLY A 300 -2.58 4.76 -4.58
C GLY A 300 -3.46 5.75 -3.82
N ASP A 301 -3.65 6.91 -4.43
CA ASP A 301 -4.32 8.06 -3.83
C ASP A 301 -5.28 8.79 -4.81
N ALA A 302 -5.63 8.16 -5.93
CA ALA A 302 -6.72 8.62 -6.78
C ALA A 302 -8.04 8.75 -5.99
N PRO A 303 -8.97 9.66 -6.37
CA PRO A 303 -10.20 9.90 -5.61
C PRO A 303 -11.05 8.63 -5.44
N ASP A 304 -11.38 8.25 -4.20
CA ASP A 304 -12.16 7.04 -3.94
C ASP A 304 -13.67 7.28 -4.06
N ALA A 305 -14.30 6.34 -4.75
CA ALA A 305 -15.64 6.38 -5.34
C ALA A 305 -15.83 7.58 -6.29
N PRO A 306 -15.70 7.35 -7.62
CA PRO A 306 -15.83 6.05 -8.30
C PRO A 306 -14.55 5.22 -8.49
N PHE A 307 -13.33 5.76 -8.33
CA PHE A 307 -12.12 4.92 -8.48
C PHE A 307 -11.95 3.94 -7.30
N PRO A 308 -11.35 2.76 -7.54
CA PRO A 308 -10.99 1.82 -6.47
C PRO A 308 -9.62 2.19 -5.88
N THR A 309 -9.63 2.96 -4.80
CA THR A 309 -8.38 3.38 -4.12
C THR A 309 -8.33 2.85 -2.71
N LEU A 310 -9.45 2.91 -1.97
CA LEU A 310 -9.53 2.31 -0.64
C LEU A 310 -9.57 0.78 -0.72
N LEU A 311 -9.03 0.13 0.31
CA LEU A 311 -9.06 -1.31 0.54
C LEU A 311 -10.50 -1.85 0.53
N ALA A 312 -11.47 -1.07 1.00
CA ALA A 312 -12.89 -1.40 0.96
C ALA A 312 -13.43 -1.63 -0.46
N ASN A 313 -12.81 -1.02 -1.47
CA ASN A 313 -13.13 -1.15 -2.89
C ASN A 313 -12.10 -2.00 -3.65
N ASP A 314 -11.29 -2.79 -2.94
CA ASP A 314 -10.16 -3.55 -3.47
C ASP A 314 -9.15 -2.68 -4.23
N GLY A 315 -8.81 -1.52 -3.68
CA GLY A 315 -7.80 -0.63 -4.24
C GLY A 315 -6.49 -1.32 -4.62
N ALA A 316 -5.84 -0.80 -5.66
CA ALA A 316 -4.50 -1.25 -6.02
C ALA A 316 -3.57 -1.04 -4.83
N ARG A 317 -2.77 -2.07 -4.56
CA ARG A 317 -1.75 -2.02 -3.52
C ARG A 317 -0.64 -3.00 -3.80
N HIS A 318 0.57 -2.70 -3.35
CA HIS A 318 1.72 -3.58 -3.48
C HIS A 318 2.39 -3.77 -2.13
N VAL A 319 2.92 -4.97 -1.90
CA VAL A 319 3.75 -5.23 -0.74
C VAL A 319 5.08 -4.52 -0.94
N ILE A 320 5.48 -3.69 0.02
CA ILE A 320 6.72 -2.94 -0.12
C ILE A 320 7.90 -3.92 -0.01
N VAL A 321 8.61 -4.03 -1.13
CA VAL A 321 9.94 -4.60 -1.20
C VAL A 321 10.89 -3.41 -1.39
N PRO A 322 11.73 -3.04 -0.41
CA PRO A 322 12.49 -1.78 -0.41
C PRO A 322 13.42 -1.54 -1.62
N SER A 323 13.62 -2.53 -2.48
CA SER A 323 14.41 -2.41 -3.71
C SER A 323 13.57 -2.28 -4.98
N VAL A 324 12.24 -2.46 -4.94
CA VAL A 324 11.35 -2.47 -6.11
C VAL A 324 10.40 -1.29 -5.99
N PHE A 325 10.72 -0.19 -6.68
CA PHE A 325 9.99 1.08 -6.62
C PHE A 325 10.23 1.91 -7.90
N LEU A 326 9.42 2.93 -8.12
CA LEU A 326 9.58 3.97 -9.12
C LEU A 326 10.23 5.21 -8.48
N GLY A 327 10.98 5.97 -9.26
CA GLY A 327 11.55 7.24 -8.79
C GLY A 327 12.65 7.12 -7.72
N LEU A 328 12.53 7.87 -6.61
CA LEU A 328 13.58 8.00 -5.58
C LEU A 328 13.40 7.13 -4.34
N GLY A 329 12.18 6.69 -4.06
CA GLY A 329 11.84 5.91 -2.88
C GLY A 329 10.41 5.40 -2.97
N ILE A 330 10.01 4.68 -1.93
CA ILE A 330 8.64 4.18 -1.75
C ILE A 330 8.36 4.27 -0.26
N ASP A 331 7.14 4.62 0.11
CA ASP A 331 6.65 4.42 1.46
C ASP A 331 5.33 3.64 1.52
N GLY A 332 4.58 3.75 2.61
CA GLY A 332 3.56 2.75 2.88
C GLY A 332 2.49 3.19 3.85
N GLU A 333 1.26 2.82 3.50
CA GLU A 333 0.02 3.23 4.11
C GLU A 333 -0.75 2.02 4.67
N SER A 334 -1.66 2.31 5.60
CA SER A 334 -2.61 1.30 6.08
C SER A 334 -3.81 1.10 5.15
N ASP A 335 -4.09 2.07 4.29
CA ASP A 335 -5.18 2.15 3.32
C ASP A 335 -4.87 3.30 2.34
N GLY A 336 -5.50 3.35 1.17
CA GLY A 336 -5.27 4.42 0.20
C GLY A 336 -5.62 5.82 0.73
N GLN A 337 -4.97 6.85 0.18
CA GLN A 337 -5.10 8.24 0.63
C GLN A 337 -5.82 9.13 -0.39
N PRO A 338 -7.08 8.83 -0.79
CA PRO A 338 -7.72 9.47 -1.92
C PRO A 338 -7.84 11.00 -1.79
N ASP A 339 -7.38 11.73 -2.80
CA ASP A 339 -7.67 13.16 -2.95
C ASP A 339 -8.07 13.53 -4.40
N ALA A 340 -8.38 14.81 -4.65
CA ALA A 340 -8.85 15.24 -5.97
C ALA A 340 -7.73 15.37 -7.02
N THR A 341 -6.48 15.42 -6.56
CA THR A 341 -5.29 15.72 -7.38
C THR A 341 -4.33 14.55 -7.50
N ALA A 342 -4.60 13.43 -6.82
CA ALA A 342 -3.64 12.37 -6.55
C ALA A 342 -2.36 12.99 -5.96
N THR A 343 -2.52 13.61 -4.78
CA THR A 343 -1.42 14.13 -3.94
C THR A 343 -1.58 13.80 -2.43
N GLY A 344 -2.35 12.78 -2.11
CA GLY A 344 -2.87 12.52 -0.77
C GLY A 344 -1.86 11.89 0.19
N ASP A 345 -0.99 11.04 -0.32
CA ASP A 345 0.15 10.41 0.36
C ASP A 345 1.45 11.23 0.29
N ASP A 346 1.60 12.18 -0.65
CA ASP A 346 2.73 13.13 -0.68
C ASP A 346 2.95 13.83 0.68
N GLY A 347 1.84 14.05 1.42
CA GLY A 347 1.83 14.70 2.73
C GLY A 347 1.98 13.77 3.92
N ALA A 348 1.88 12.45 3.72
CA ALA A 348 1.92 11.42 4.75
C ALA A 348 3.33 10.81 4.95
N GLY A 349 4.28 11.08 4.06
CA GLY A 349 5.67 10.63 4.19
C GLY A 349 6.63 11.20 3.14
N ILE A 350 7.12 10.33 2.25
CA ILE A 350 7.94 10.64 1.06
C ILE A 350 6.96 10.80 -0.11
N ASP A 351 7.21 11.80 -0.96
CA ASP A 351 6.54 11.93 -2.27
C ASP A 351 7.13 10.85 -3.19
N ASP A 352 6.40 9.75 -3.39
CA ASP A 352 6.74 8.63 -4.26
C ASP A 352 6.07 8.67 -5.64
N GLU A 353 5.26 9.68 -5.93
CA GLU A 353 4.77 10.05 -7.28
C GLU A 353 5.86 10.70 -8.17
N ASP A 354 7.13 10.37 -7.93
CA ASP A 354 8.29 11.01 -8.56
C ASP A 354 8.94 10.16 -9.67
N GLY A 355 8.36 9.00 -9.98
CA GLY A 355 8.88 8.05 -10.94
C GLY A 355 8.36 8.18 -12.37
N ILE A 356 7.22 8.82 -12.60
CA ILE A 356 6.59 8.95 -13.93
C ILE A 356 6.54 10.41 -14.41
N VAL A 357 7.01 10.66 -15.65
CA VAL A 357 6.95 11.99 -16.28
C VAL A 357 6.48 11.89 -17.73
N PHE A 358 5.36 12.53 -18.07
CA PHE A 358 4.95 12.65 -19.48
C PHE A 358 5.88 13.60 -20.25
N THR A 359 6.49 13.11 -21.34
CA THR A 359 7.43 13.88 -22.17
C THR A 359 6.77 14.55 -23.37
N THR A 360 5.49 14.26 -23.61
CA THR A 360 4.66 14.88 -24.64
C THR A 360 3.26 15.18 -24.09
N PRO A 361 2.54 16.17 -24.63
CA PRO A 361 1.14 16.37 -24.30
C PRO A 361 0.26 15.18 -24.74
N LEU A 362 -0.83 14.94 -24.01
CA LEU A 362 -1.83 13.91 -24.35
C LEU A 362 -2.88 14.52 -25.27
N ILE A 363 -2.59 14.57 -26.58
CA ILE A 363 -3.50 15.12 -27.58
C ILE A 363 -4.38 14.00 -28.16
N ALA A 364 -5.71 14.17 -28.13
CA ALA A 364 -6.64 13.15 -28.61
C ALA A 364 -6.36 12.74 -30.07
N GLY A 365 -6.21 11.44 -30.31
CA GLY A 365 -5.93 10.87 -31.63
C GLY A 365 -4.45 10.83 -32.03
N PHE A 366 -3.55 11.30 -31.17
CA PHE A 366 -2.10 11.30 -31.41
C PHE A 366 -1.37 10.29 -30.51
N GLY A 367 -0.11 10.00 -30.87
CA GLY A 367 0.80 9.28 -29.99
C GLY A 367 1.34 10.19 -28.89
N ALA A 368 1.52 9.62 -27.69
CA ALA A 368 2.13 10.28 -26.55
C ALA A 368 3.28 9.41 -26.01
N SER A 369 4.12 10.01 -25.17
CA SER A 369 5.25 9.36 -24.53
C SER A 369 5.41 9.82 -23.08
N LEU A 370 5.90 8.91 -22.26
CA LEU A 370 6.27 9.13 -20.87
C LEU A 370 7.64 8.52 -20.60
N ASP A 371 8.34 9.04 -19.61
CA ASP A 371 9.53 8.46 -19.03
C ASP A 371 9.18 7.86 -17.67
N ALA A 372 9.67 6.65 -17.41
CA ALA A 372 9.54 5.94 -16.14
C ALA A 372 10.93 5.67 -15.54
N GLN A 373 11.18 6.17 -14.34
CA GLN A 373 12.42 5.93 -13.59
C GLN A 373 12.22 4.72 -12.69
N CYS A 374 12.83 3.57 -13.01
CA CYS A 374 12.60 2.33 -12.28
C CYS A 374 13.84 1.93 -11.46
N SER A 375 13.66 1.48 -10.21
CA SER A 375 14.77 1.08 -9.33
C SER A 375 15.48 -0.21 -9.80
N VAL A 376 14.72 -1.11 -10.42
CA VAL A 376 15.14 -2.46 -10.85
C VAL A 376 14.50 -2.83 -12.20
N PRO A 377 14.98 -3.85 -12.91
CA PRO A 377 14.25 -4.41 -14.05
C PRO A 377 12.91 -5.00 -13.58
N GLY A 378 11.85 -4.77 -14.34
CA GLY A 378 10.49 -5.21 -13.98
C GLY A 378 9.50 -4.95 -15.09
N PHE A 379 8.23 -4.78 -14.71
CA PHE A 379 7.12 -4.58 -15.63
C PHE A 379 6.21 -3.45 -15.15
N LEU A 380 5.89 -2.53 -16.05
CA LEU A 380 4.96 -1.42 -15.81
C LEU A 380 3.62 -1.70 -16.48
N SER A 381 2.52 -1.57 -15.75
CA SER A 381 1.17 -1.51 -16.30
C SER A 381 0.54 -0.17 -15.94
N ALA A 382 -0.20 0.42 -16.86
CA ALA A 382 -0.74 1.76 -16.65
C ALA A 382 -2.11 1.95 -17.31
N TRP A 383 -2.94 2.76 -16.68
CA TRP A 383 -4.29 3.09 -17.12
C TRP A 383 -4.51 4.61 -17.09
N ILE A 384 -5.38 5.10 -17.97
CA ILE A 384 -5.89 6.47 -17.98
C ILE A 384 -7.40 6.40 -18.19
N ASP A 385 -8.19 6.98 -17.27
CA ASP A 385 -9.63 7.17 -17.42
C ASP A 385 -9.85 8.18 -18.56
N PHE A 386 -9.88 7.76 -19.81
CA PHE A 386 -9.94 8.69 -20.93
C PHE A 386 -11.31 9.35 -21.05
N ASN A 387 -12.38 8.64 -20.68
CA ASN A 387 -13.75 9.09 -20.87
C ASN A 387 -14.26 9.94 -19.68
N GLY A 388 -13.51 10.00 -18.57
CA GLY A 388 -13.83 10.79 -17.40
C GLY A 388 -15.00 10.23 -16.59
N ASN A 389 -15.27 8.92 -16.70
CA ASN A 389 -16.37 8.27 -15.98
C ASN A 389 -15.98 7.87 -14.55
N GLY A 390 -14.71 8.07 -14.18
CA GLY A 390 -14.19 7.76 -12.86
C GLY A 390 -13.86 6.29 -12.65
N SER A 391 -13.47 5.59 -13.71
CA SER A 391 -13.09 4.18 -13.68
C SER A 391 -11.99 3.91 -14.72
N TRP A 392 -11.25 2.81 -14.53
CA TRP A 392 -10.27 2.31 -15.51
C TRP A 392 -10.71 0.99 -16.17
N ALA A 393 -12.00 0.66 -16.07
CA ALA A 393 -12.56 -0.60 -16.51
C ALA A 393 -12.72 -0.70 -18.03
N ASP A 394 -12.68 0.41 -18.77
CA ASP A 394 -12.94 0.39 -20.19
C ASP A 394 -11.71 -0.12 -20.98
N ALA A 395 -11.96 -0.90 -22.03
CA ALA A 395 -10.90 -1.64 -22.73
C ALA A 395 -9.84 -0.74 -23.40
N ASN A 396 -10.15 0.54 -23.63
CA ASN A 396 -9.25 1.53 -24.23
C ASN A 396 -8.49 2.38 -23.18
N GLU A 397 -8.64 2.08 -21.89
CA GLU A 397 -8.03 2.85 -20.80
C GLU A 397 -6.69 2.28 -20.36
N GLN A 398 -6.42 0.99 -20.61
CA GLN A 398 -5.11 0.41 -20.37
C GLN A 398 -4.11 0.85 -21.46
N ILE A 399 -3.18 1.73 -21.11
CA ILE A 399 -2.18 2.29 -22.04
C ILE A 399 -0.89 1.45 -22.08
N LEU A 400 -0.58 0.74 -21.00
CA LEU A 400 0.56 -0.18 -20.90
C LEU A 400 0.11 -1.47 -20.21
N MET A 401 0.52 -2.60 -20.77
CA MET A 401 0.21 -3.93 -20.25
C MET A 401 1.50 -4.72 -20.11
N VAL A 402 1.97 -4.90 -18.87
CA VAL A 402 3.19 -5.68 -18.56
C VAL A 402 4.37 -5.21 -19.43
N ALA A 403 4.54 -3.91 -19.56
CA ALA A 403 5.58 -3.31 -20.38
C ALA A 403 6.95 -3.56 -19.71
N PRO A 404 7.89 -4.29 -20.35
CA PRO A 404 9.18 -4.57 -19.75
C PRO A 404 10.01 -3.29 -19.62
N VAL A 405 10.58 -3.07 -18.44
CA VAL A 405 11.44 -1.93 -18.13
C VAL A 405 12.77 -2.41 -17.55
N ASN A 406 13.82 -1.61 -17.73
CA ASN A 406 15.12 -1.82 -17.10
C ASN A 406 15.24 -0.91 -15.87
N ALA A 407 16.21 -1.22 -14.99
CA ALA A 407 16.62 -0.24 -13.99
C ALA A 407 17.12 1.05 -14.67
N GLY A 408 16.71 2.21 -14.15
CA GLY A 408 16.99 3.52 -14.75
C GLY A 408 15.79 4.10 -15.51
N LEU A 409 16.07 5.06 -16.37
CA LEU A 409 15.07 5.79 -17.16
C LEU A 409 14.61 4.97 -18.38
N ASN A 410 13.29 4.82 -18.54
CA ASN A 410 12.66 4.11 -19.65
C ASN A 410 11.66 5.01 -20.37
N SER A 411 11.87 5.29 -21.65
CA SER A 411 10.91 6.04 -22.47
C SER A 411 9.89 5.10 -23.13
N LEU A 412 8.62 5.28 -22.80
CA LEU A 412 7.51 4.44 -23.21
C LEU A 412 6.51 5.26 -24.03
N GLY A 413 6.09 4.71 -25.17
CA GLY A 413 5.12 5.33 -26.07
C GLY A 413 3.77 4.63 -26.03
N PHE A 414 2.69 5.40 -26.13
CA PHE A 414 1.31 4.91 -26.19
C PHE A 414 0.46 5.80 -27.11
N SER A 415 -0.78 5.38 -27.41
CA SER A 415 -1.71 6.16 -28.23
C SER A 415 -2.83 6.74 -27.38
N VAL A 416 -3.16 8.02 -27.59
CA VAL A 416 -4.32 8.67 -26.98
C VAL A 416 -5.53 8.44 -27.89
N PRO A 417 -6.65 7.91 -27.39
CA PRO A 417 -7.87 7.73 -28.19
C PRO A 417 -8.32 9.03 -28.87
N ALA A 418 -8.86 8.91 -30.09
CA ALA A 418 -9.48 10.03 -30.79
C ALA A 418 -10.90 10.28 -30.25
N GLY A 419 -11.43 11.49 -30.48
CA GLY A 419 -12.82 11.84 -30.13
C GLY A 419 -13.05 12.05 -28.63
N LEU A 420 -11.99 12.23 -27.84
CA LEU A 420 -12.09 12.63 -26.44
C LEU A 420 -12.39 14.12 -26.34
N GLY A 421 -13.10 14.54 -25.28
CA GLY A 421 -13.19 15.95 -24.90
C GLY A 421 -11.95 16.40 -24.12
N PRO A 422 -11.59 17.69 -24.13
CA PRO A 422 -10.47 18.19 -23.34
C PRO A 422 -10.77 18.09 -21.85
N GLY A 423 -9.73 18.05 -21.02
CA GLY A 423 -9.86 18.17 -19.57
C GLY A 423 -8.99 17.21 -18.78
N GLN A 424 -8.97 17.42 -17.47
CA GLN A 424 -8.24 16.57 -16.54
C GLN A 424 -8.82 15.16 -16.52
N ARG A 425 -7.95 14.16 -16.36
CA ARG A 425 -8.23 12.72 -16.18
C ARG A 425 -7.32 12.16 -15.12
N MET A 426 -7.64 10.94 -14.67
CA MET A 426 -6.84 10.22 -13.68
C MET A 426 -6.08 9.07 -14.34
N ALA A 427 -4.79 8.98 -14.05
CA ALA A 427 -3.93 7.88 -14.44
C ALA A 427 -3.53 7.05 -13.23
N ARG A 428 -3.30 5.76 -13.45
CA ARG A 428 -2.72 4.84 -12.46
C ARG A 428 -1.57 4.08 -13.11
N PHE A 429 -0.46 3.96 -12.40
CA PHE A 429 0.71 3.20 -12.75
C PHE A 429 0.93 2.11 -11.71
N ARG A 430 1.33 0.93 -12.17
CA ARG A 430 1.67 -0.19 -11.29
C ARG A 430 2.96 -0.82 -11.78
N PHE A 431 4.01 -0.70 -10.99
CA PHE A 431 5.31 -1.30 -11.25
C PHE A 431 5.49 -2.55 -10.40
N THR A 432 5.98 -3.65 -10.95
CA THR A 432 6.18 -4.93 -10.23
C THR A 432 7.23 -5.78 -10.94
N THR A 433 7.82 -6.79 -10.27
CA THR A 433 8.66 -7.79 -10.96
C THR A 433 7.84 -8.90 -11.64
N LEU A 434 6.53 -8.91 -11.45
CA LEU A 434 5.63 -9.94 -11.96
C LEU A 434 5.38 -9.81 -13.48
N GLN A 435 5.78 -10.83 -14.23
CA GLN A 435 5.56 -10.93 -15.68
C GLN A 435 4.19 -11.53 -16.04
N THR A 436 3.10 -11.10 -15.40
CA THR A 436 1.75 -11.52 -15.77
C THR A 436 0.81 -10.33 -15.84
N PRO A 437 -0.21 -10.34 -16.71
CA PRO A 437 -1.21 -9.28 -16.73
C PRO A 437 -1.84 -9.07 -15.35
N ILE A 438 -1.89 -7.82 -14.91
CA ILE A 438 -2.48 -7.36 -13.66
C ILE A 438 -3.64 -6.41 -13.95
N THR A 439 -4.49 -6.18 -12.95
CA THR A 439 -5.63 -5.25 -12.98
C THR A 439 -5.25 -3.90 -12.37
N TYR A 440 -6.12 -2.88 -12.51
CA TYR A 440 -6.00 -1.58 -11.82
C TYR A 440 -6.45 -1.64 -10.33
N THR A 441 -6.83 -2.82 -9.84
CA THR A 441 -7.24 -3.13 -8.46
C THR A 441 -6.41 -4.26 -7.86
N GLY A 442 -6.52 -4.47 -6.55
CA GLY A 442 -6.03 -5.67 -5.88
C GLY A 442 -4.56 -5.61 -5.48
N LEU A 443 -4.16 -6.62 -4.70
CA LEU A 443 -2.83 -6.80 -4.11
C LEU A 443 -1.82 -7.40 -5.09
N LEU A 444 -0.59 -6.87 -5.07
CA LEU A 444 0.60 -7.49 -5.64
C LEU A 444 1.69 -7.69 -4.58
N GLU A 445 2.55 -8.68 -4.79
CA GLU A 445 3.53 -9.15 -3.80
C GLU A 445 4.84 -8.38 -3.78
N ASP A 446 5.02 -7.45 -4.72
CA ASP A 446 6.08 -6.45 -4.75
C ASP A 446 5.68 -5.28 -5.64
N GLY A 447 6.40 -4.17 -5.52
CA GLY A 447 6.24 -3.04 -6.42
C GLY A 447 5.59 -1.82 -5.77
N GLU A 448 4.97 -1.01 -6.62
CA GLU A 448 4.45 0.31 -6.28
C GLU A 448 3.22 0.70 -7.13
N VAL A 449 2.30 1.47 -6.56
CA VAL A 449 1.22 2.21 -7.22
C VAL A 449 1.58 3.68 -7.25
N GLU A 450 1.55 4.32 -8.43
CA GLU A 450 1.50 5.78 -8.50
C GLU A 450 0.19 6.18 -9.18
N ASP A 451 -0.55 7.12 -8.63
CA ASP A 451 -1.68 7.77 -9.30
C ASP A 451 -1.31 9.22 -9.67
N MET A 452 -1.93 9.76 -10.72
CA MET A 452 -1.71 11.18 -11.05
C MET A 452 -2.80 11.78 -11.94
N THR A 453 -2.94 13.10 -11.86
CA THR A 453 -3.77 13.84 -12.81
C THR A 453 -3.04 14.12 -14.13
N VAL A 454 -3.73 13.85 -15.25
CA VAL A 454 -3.24 14.15 -16.60
C VAL A 454 -4.23 15.03 -17.35
N MET A 455 -3.75 15.85 -18.29
CA MET A 455 -4.61 16.73 -19.08
C MET A 455 -4.76 16.21 -20.51
N ILE A 456 -5.99 15.85 -20.90
CA ILE A 456 -6.33 15.61 -22.30
C ILE A 456 -6.46 16.94 -23.01
N GLN A 457 -5.70 17.07 -24.10
CA GLN A 457 -5.69 18.24 -24.96
C GLN A 457 -6.29 17.93 -26.33
N LEU A 458 -6.77 18.97 -26.99
CA LEU A 458 -7.18 18.95 -28.38
C LEU A 458 -6.36 19.98 -29.18
N LEU A 459 -6.57 19.99 -30.49
CA LEU A 459 -5.97 20.96 -31.39
C LEU A 459 -7.04 21.91 -31.89
N ASP A 460 -6.71 23.19 -31.89
CA ASP A 460 -7.42 24.30 -32.53
C ASP A 460 -6.68 24.60 -33.84
N PHE A 461 -7.39 24.59 -34.97
CA PHE A 461 -6.88 24.90 -36.31
C PHE A 461 -7.67 26.04 -36.93
N GLY A 462 -7.00 26.89 -37.73
CA GLY A 462 -7.71 27.87 -38.54
C GLY A 462 -8.32 27.31 -39.84
N ASP A 463 -8.82 28.24 -40.65
CA ASP A 463 -9.73 27.96 -41.77
C ASP A 463 -9.43 28.74 -43.07
N ALA A 464 -8.25 29.37 -43.17
CA ALA A 464 -7.78 29.96 -44.41
C ALA A 464 -7.74 28.91 -45.55
N PRO A 465 -7.85 29.28 -46.84
CA PRO A 465 -7.81 28.31 -47.94
C PRO A 465 -6.54 27.45 -47.93
N ASP A 466 -6.65 26.12 -47.93
CA ASP A 466 -5.47 25.30 -47.66
C ASP A 466 -4.33 25.42 -48.68
N LYS A 467 -4.61 25.42 -49.99
CA LYS A 467 -3.55 25.59 -50.99
C LYS A 467 -3.59 27.01 -51.54
N PRO A 468 -2.51 27.80 -51.39
CA PRO A 468 -1.16 27.44 -50.89
C PRO A 468 -0.86 27.75 -49.40
N TYR A 469 -1.83 28.25 -48.62
CA TYR A 469 -1.60 28.78 -47.27
C TYR A 469 -1.22 27.75 -46.18
N ARG A 470 -1.50 26.46 -46.40
CA ARG A 470 -1.33 25.33 -45.47
C ARG A 470 -2.22 25.47 -44.25
N THR A 471 -3.37 24.80 -44.32
CA THR A 471 -4.40 24.81 -43.27
C THR A 471 -4.70 23.41 -42.79
N TRP A 472 -4.74 22.42 -43.69
CA TRP A 472 -4.84 21.02 -43.28
C TRP A 472 -3.58 20.58 -42.53
N LEU A 473 -3.74 19.70 -41.55
CA LEU A 473 -2.69 19.01 -40.82
C LEU A 473 -1.73 18.28 -41.77
N ALA A 474 -2.25 17.69 -42.86
CA ALA A 474 -1.45 17.03 -43.89
C ALA A 474 -0.45 17.97 -44.59
N ASN A 475 -0.66 19.29 -44.51
CA ASN A 475 0.22 20.32 -45.06
C ASN A 475 0.95 21.12 -43.96
N ASP A 476 0.94 20.63 -42.71
CA ASP A 476 1.47 21.32 -41.53
C ASP A 476 0.76 22.66 -41.26
N GLY A 477 -0.58 22.61 -41.23
CA GLY A 477 -1.42 23.72 -40.81
C GLY A 477 -1.06 24.24 -39.41
N ALA A 478 -1.14 25.56 -39.25
CA ALA A 478 -0.95 26.22 -37.97
C ALA A 478 -2.07 25.76 -37.01
N ARG A 479 -1.67 25.46 -35.77
CA ARG A 479 -2.56 24.93 -34.74
C ARG A 479 -2.02 25.19 -33.35
N HIS A 480 -2.89 25.24 -32.35
CA HIS A 480 -2.53 25.32 -30.95
C HIS A 480 -3.15 24.17 -30.15
N ALA A 481 -2.54 23.84 -29.01
CA ALA A 481 -3.11 22.87 -28.09
C ALA A 481 -4.06 23.58 -27.12
N MET A 482 -5.21 22.97 -26.85
CA MET A 482 -6.20 23.46 -25.90
C MET A 482 -6.56 22.37 -24.87
N PRO A 483 -6.99 22.71 -23.64
CA PRO A 483 -7.33 24.06 -23.17
C PRO A 483 -6.10 24.95 -22.99
N SER A 484 -6.22 26.22 -23.34
CA SER A 484 -5.19 27.25 -23.16
C SER A 484 -5.80 28.47 -22.46
N ALA A 485 -5.05 29.07 -21.53
CA ALA A 485 -5.43 30.36 -20.95
C ALA A 485 -5.12 31.54 -21.90
N LEU A 486 -4.33 31.30 -22.95
CA LEU A 486 -3.91 32.28 -23.94
C LEU A 486 -4.66 32.06 -25.26
N TYR A 487 -5.48 33.02 -25.63
CA TYR A 487 -6.21 33.10 -26.90
C TYR A 487 -6.50 34.57 -27.25
N LEU A 488 -6.95 34.81 -28.48
CA LEU A 488 -7.37 36.13 -28.93
C LEU A 488 -8.89 36.25 -28.75
N GLY A 489 -9.35 37.40 -28.29
CA GLY A 489 -10.79 37.67 -28.18
C GLY A 489 -11.42 37.41 -26.83
N ALA A 490 -12.75 37.29 -26.82
CA ALA A 490 -13.57 37.07 -25.62
C ALA A 490 -14.16 35.65 -25.57
N VAL A 491 -14.29 35.00 -26.73
CA VAL A 491 -14.66 33.59 -26.84
C VAL A 491 -13.37 32.76 -26.77
N ALA A 492 -13.42 31.63 -26.06
CA ALA A 492 -12.28 30.72 -25.99
C ALA A 492 -12.29 29.80 -27.23
N PRO A 493 -11.12 29.37 -27.73
CA PRO A 493 -11.06 28.51 -28.91
C PRO A 493 -11.81 27.21 -28.73
N ASP A 494 -12.39 26.72 -29.81
CA ASP A 494 -12.87 25.36 -29.94
C ASP A 494 -11.87 24.47 -30.68
N ALA A 495 -12.24 23.20 -30.81
CA ALA A 495 -11.33 22.14 -31.22
C ALA A 495 -11.79 21.45 -32.49
N GLU A 496 -10.89 21.32 -33.45
CA GLU A 496 -11.12 20.68 -34.73
C GLU A 496 -10.20 19.46 -34.88
N PRO A 497 -10.70 18.36 -35.47
CA PRO A 497 -9.86 17.23 -35.81
C PRO A 497 -8.82 17.56 -36.92
N ASP A 498 -9.09 18.60 -37.72
CA ASP A 498 -8.22 19.13 -38.77
C ASP A 498 -8.71 20.54 -39.17
N GLY A 499 -7.89 21.34 -39.85
CA GLY A 499 -8.28 22.69 -40.28
C GLY A 499 -9.44 22.70 -41.27
N LEU A 500 -10.21 23.79 -41.31
CA LEU A 500 -11.47 23.86 -42.05
C LEU A 500 -11.43 24.88 -43.20
N PRO A 501 -10.56 24.71 -44.21
CA PRO A 501 -10.29 25.74 -45.21
C PRO A 501 -11.55 26.16 -46.00
N GLY A 502 -11.87 27.45 -45.94
CA GLY A 502 -12.96 28.08 -46.69
C GLY A 502 -12.49 29.22 -47.60
N PRO A 503 -13.18 29.52 -48.73
CA PRO A 503 -12.83 30.65 -49.60
C PRO A 503 -13.02 32.02 -48.93
N LEU A 504 -13.69 32.06 -47.78
CA LEU A 504 -13.91 33.27 -46.99
C LEU A 504 -13.20 33.24 -45.63
N ALA A 505 -12.53 32.14 -45.27
CA ALA A 505 -12.11 31.89 -43.88
C ALA A 505 -13.32 32.12 -42.94
N GLN A 506 -14.29 31.20 -43.05
CA GLN A 506 -15.45 31.11 -42.15
C GLN A 506 -15.79 29.63 -41.84
N GLY A 507 -14.78 28.76 -41.92
CA GLY A 507 -14.99 27.31 -41.95
C GLY A 507 -15.32 26.76 -40.58
N ASP A 508 -14.45 27.06 -39.63
CA ASP A 508 -14.56 26.85 -38.19
C ASP A 508 -15.70 27.67 -37.56
N ASP A 509 -15.97 28.91 -38.03
CA ASP A 509 -17.13 29.74 -37.61
C ASP A 509 -18.47 28.95 -37.57
N THR A 510 -18.61 27.94 -38.44
CA THR A 510 -19.86 27.21 -38.68
C THR A 510 -19.91 25.81 -38.08
N THR A 511 -18.81 25.33 -37.50
CA THR A 511 -18.68 24.01 -36.88
C THR A 511 -18.30 24.12 -35.41
N GLY A 512 -18.98 25.00 -34.69
CA GLY A 512 -18.55 25.37 -33.36
C GLY A 512 -19.15 26.71 -32.96
N GLY A 513 -18.40 27.51 -32.20
CA GLY A 513 -18.75 28.90 -31.94
C GLY A 513 -17.61 29.83 -32.33
N ASP A 514 -17.85 30.68 -33.33
CA ASP A 514 -16.99 31.81 -33.77
C ASP A 514 -16.15 32.40 -32.63
N ASP A 515 -14.89 31.98 -32.58
CA ASP A 515 -13.87 32.40 -31.62
C ASP A 515 -12.85 33.36 -32.26
N GLU A 516 -13.00 33.67 -33.54
CA GLU A 516 -12.28 34.70 -34.29
C GLU A 516 -12.67 36.15 -33.92
N ASP A 517 -13.19 36.39 -32.71
CA ASP A 517 -13.64 37.71 -32.25
C ASP A 517 -12.50 38.61 -31.73
N GLY A 518 -11.27 38.11 -31.77
CA GLY A 518 -10.08 38.75 -31.21
C GLY A 518 -9.39 39.80 -32.08
N VAL A 519 -9.61 39.81 -33.39
CA VAL A 519 -8.86 40.70 -34.31
C VAL A 519 -9.80 41.53 -35.18
N THR A 520 -9.61 42.85 -35.18
CA THR A 520 -10.42 43.76 -36.02
C THR A 520 -9.52 44.76 -36.74
N LEU A 521 -9.67 44.88 -38.06
CA LEU A 521 -9.04 45.96 -38.83
C LEU A 521 -9.77 47.29 -38.59
N VAL A 522 -9.03 48.32 -38.16
CA VAL A 522 -9.54 49.68 -38.01
C VAL A 522 -9.33 50.45 -39.31
N GLY A 523 -10.38 50.55 -40.13
CA GLY A 523 -10.35 51.22 -41.42
C GLY A 523 -10.07 50.26 -42.57
N ALA A 524 -9.17 50.62 -43.48
CA ALA A 524 -8.83 49.81 -44.64
C ALA A 524 -7.31 49.69 -44.82
N LEU A 525 -6.85 48.61 -45.44
CA LEU A 525 -5.47 48.49 -45.89
C LEU A 525 -5.25 49.39 -47.11
N VAL A 526 -4.55 50.51 -46.92
CA VAL A 526 -4.23 51.45 -48.00
C VAL A 526 -2.75 51.35 -48.35
N ARG A 527 -2.44 51.05 -49.61
CA ARG A 527 -1.06 50.90 -50.11
C ARG A 527 -0.16 52.07 -49.73
N GLY A 528 1.01 51.76 -49.20
CA GLY A 528 2.01 52.75 -48.79
C GLY A 528 1.62 53.59 -47.57
N SER A 529 0.53 53.24 -46.88
CA SER A 529 0.07 53.90 -45.66
C SER A 529 0.16 52.95 -44.47
N ASN A 530 0.08 53.51 -43.26
CA ASN A 530 -0.07 52.70 -42.06
C ASN A 530 -1.53 52.27 -41.89
N ALA A 531 -1.72 51.03 -41.42
CA ALA A 531 -3.00 50.52 -40.98
C ALA A 531 -2.92 50.11 -39.51
N THR A 532 -4.07 49.95 -38.85
CA THR A 532 -4.13 49.57 -37.44
C THR A 532 -5.09 48.41 -37.25
N PHE A 533 -4.63 47.35 -36.61
CA PHE A 533 -5.47 46.28 -36.09
C PHE A 533 -5.70 46.51 -34.60
N ARG A 534 -6.94 46.31 -34.17
CA ARG A 534 -7.27 46.10 -32.78
C ARG A 534 -7.16 44.61 -32.49
N VAL A 535 -6.34 44.24 -31.53
CA VAL A 535 -6.14 42.85 -31.11
C VAL A 535 -6.51 42.74 -29.64
N VAL A 536 -7.53 41.95 -29.33
CA VAL A 536 -7.94 41.64 -27.97
C VAL A 536 -7.27 40.33 -27.56
N ALA A 537 -6.58 40.29 -26.43
CA ALA A 537 -5.95 39.08 -25.91
C ALA A 537 -6.52 38.73 -24.53
N SER A 538 -6.74 37.45 -24.27
CA SER A 538 -7.24 36.95 -22.98
C SER A 538 -6.26 37.20 -21.83
N ALA A 539 -4.95 37.11 -22.13
CA ALA A 539 -3.85 37.29 -21.20
C ALA A 539 -2.66 38.00 -21.88
N GLY A 540 -1.61 38.31 -21.11
CA GLY A 540 -0.35 38.78 -21.69
C GLY A 540 0.33 37.66 -22.49
N GLY A 541 0.86 37.97 -23.67
CA GLY A 541 1.42 36.96 -24.58
C GLY A 541 2.24 37.57 -25.71
N LEU A 542 2.60 36.73 -26.70
CA LEU A 542 3.36 37.14 -27.89
C LEU A 542 2.54 36.86 -29.14
N LEU A 543 2.31 37.89 -29.94
CA LEU A 543 1.61 37.81 -31.22
C LEU A 543 2.60 37.58 -32.37
N ASN A 544 2.29 36.59 -33.22
CA ASN A 544 2.82 36.49 -34.56
C ASN A 544 1.68 36.67 -35.55
N ALA A 545 1.90 37.49 -36.58
CA ALA A 545 0.86 37.78 -37.55
C ALA A 545 1.42 37.95 -38.95
N TRP A 546 0.63 37.52 -39.94
CA TRP A 546 0.95 37.59 -41.36
C TRP A 546 -0.23 38.09 -42.18
N ILE A 547 0.06 38.79 -43.29
CA ILE A 547 -0.91 39.18 -44.32
C ILE A 547 -0.29 38.89 -45.68
N ASP A 548 -0.99 38.16 -46.55
CA ASP A 548 -0.52 37.96 -47.93
C ASP A 548 -0.78 39.23 -48.76
N PHE A 549 0.18 40.16 -48.74
CA PHE A 549 0.01 41.43 -49.43
C PHE A 549 0.06 41.30 -50.95
N ASN A 550 0.68 40.25 -51.50
CA ASN A 550 0.85 40.10 -52.94
C ASN A 550 -0.14 39.10 -53.57
N GLN A 551 -1.00 38.49 -52.76
CA GLN A 551 -2.04 37.51 -53.14
C GLN A 551 -1.45 36.30 -53.88
N ASN A 552 -0.23 35.88 -53.53
CA ASN A 552 0.38 34.68 -54.12
C ASN A 552 -0.04 33.38 -53.41
N GLY A 553 -0.86 33.49 -52.38
CA GLY A 553 -1.40 32.41 -51.57
C GLY A 553 -0.40 31.86 -50.54
N SER A 554 0.57 32.66 -50.10
CA SER A 554 1.61 32.27 -49.16
C SER A 554 1.85 33.39 -48.15
N TRP A 555 2.37 33.03 -46.96
CA TRP A 555 2.90 33.99 -45.98
C TRP A 555 4.42 33.91 -45.85
N ALA A 556 5.08 33.32 -46.84
CA ALA A 556 6.52 33.09 -46.82
C ALA A 556 7.33 34.33 -47.21
N ASP A 557 6.71 35.37 -47.77
CA ASP A 557 7.45 36.56 -48.15
C ASP A 557 7.79 37.37 -46.89
N PRO A 558 9.02 37.91 -46.78
CA PRO A 558 9.41 38.70 -45.60
C PRO A 558 8.51 39.90 -45.31
N ALA A 559 7.80 40.41 -46.33
CA ALA A 559 6.86 41.52 -46.18
C ALA A 559 5.51 41.09 -45.61
N ASP A 560 5.19 39.79 -45.61
CA ASP A 560 3.92 39.27 -45.12
C ASP A 560 3.89 39.23 -43.60
N GLN A 561 5.04 38.99 -42.95
CA GLN A 561 5.13 38.95 -41.49
C GLN A 561 5.03 40.35 -40.90
N ILE A 562 3.86 40.68 -40.35
CA ILE A 562 3.56 41.99 -39.77
C ILE A 562 3.81 42.06 -38.26
N ALA A 563 3.88 40.90 -37.59
CA ALA A 563 4.32 40.78 -36.19
C ALA A 563 5.15 39.50 -36.00
N ALA A 564 6.26 39.62 -35.28
CA ALA A 564 7.15 38.52 -34.93
C ALA A 564 7.46 38.61 -33.43
N GLY A 565 6.68 37.92 -32.61
CA GLY A 565 6.78 38.00 -31.14
C GLY A 565 6.41 39.38 -30.58
N GLY A 566 5.37 40.02 -31.11
CA GLY A 566 4.86 41.30 -30.60
C GLY A 566 4.20 41.12 -29.24
N ALA A 567 4.70 41.77 -28.19
CA ALA A 567 4.11 41.64 -26.86
C ALA A 567 2.68 42.20 -26.81
N LEU A 568 1.75 41.39 -26.33
CA LEU A 568 0.38 41.79 -26.01
C LEU A 568 0.20 41.84 -24.49
N VAL A 569 -0.64 42.77 -24.03
CA VAL A 569 -1.21 42.76 -22.68
C VAL A 569 -2.63 42.23 -22.72
N ALA A 570 -3.12 41.72 -21.59
CA ALA A 570 -4.52 41.33 -21.45
C ALA A 570 -5.46 42.50 -21.81
N GLY A 571 -6.51 42.22 -22.58
CA GLY A 571 -7.43 43.22 -23.11
C GLY A 571 -7.01 43.76 -24.48
N THR A 572 -7.34 45.02 -24.75
CA THR A 572 -7.18 45.61 -26.09
C THR A 572 -5.77 46.13 -26.35
N ASN A 573 -5.19 45.70 -27.46
CA ASN A 573 -3.91 46.13 -28.00
C ASN A 573 -4.11 46.80 -29.37
N ALA A 574 -3.24 47.75 -29.73
CA ALA A 574 -3.22 48.37 -31.04
C ALA A 574 -1.96 47.95 -31.79
N LEU A 575 -2.14 47.20 -32.88
CA LEU A 575 -1.06 46.78 -33.77
C LEU A 575 -1.03 47.69 -34.99
N VAL A 576 -0.03 48.57 -35.07
CA VAL A 576 0.16 49.46 -36.22
C VAL A 576 1.15 48.83 -37.19
N ILE A 577 0.73 48.68 -38.45
CA ILE A 577 1.52 48.04 -39.51
C ILE A 577 1.68 48.97 -40.70
N ALA A 578 2.76 48.81 -41.46
CA ALA A 578 2.95 49.50 -42.74
C ALA A 578 2.45 48.61 -43.88
N VAL A 579 1.52 49.11 -44.69
CA VAL A 579 1.03 48.40 -45.88
C VAL A 579 2.01 48.63 -47.04
N PRO A 580 2.59 47.59 -47.66
CA PRO A 580 3.50 47.75 -48.79
C PRO A 580 2.87 48.56 -49.94
N SER A 581 3.65 49.46 -50.55
CA SER A 581 3.18 50.25 -51.70
C SER A 581 2.87 49.38 -52.93
N GLY A 582 3.51 48.21 -53.03
CA GLY A 582 3.29 47.21 -54.07
C GLY A 582 2.23 46.16 -53.75
N ALA A 583 1.46 46.30 -52.66
CA ALA A 583 0.43 45.31 -52.34
C ALA A 583 -0.57 45.18 -53.50
N ALA A 584 -1.05 43.95 -53.72
CA ALA A 584 -2.10 43.65 -54.67
C ALA A 584 -3.42 44.32 -54.23
N LEU A 585 -4.33 44.52 -55.19
CA LEU A 585 -5.64 45.09 -54.93
C LEU A 585 -6.68 43.98 -54.77
N GLY A 586 -7.58 44.12 -53.80
CA GLY A 586 -8.66 43.17 -53.52
C GLY A 586 -8.55 42.58 -52.12
N ASP A 587 -9.41 41.60 -51.83
CA ASP A 587 -9.41 40.89 -50.56
C ASP A 587 -8.18 39.97 -50.46
N THR A 588 -7.70 39.74 -49.24
CA THR A 588 -6.57 38.84 -48.97
C THR A 588 -6.73 38.18 -47.61
N PHE A 589 -5.90 37.19 -47.31
CA PHE A 589 -5.93 36.44 -46.06
C PHE A 589 -4.86 36.92 -45.09
N ALA A 590 -5.21 36.89 -43.81
CA ALA A 590 -4.33 37.17 -42.71
C ALA A 590 -4.37 36.00 -41.72
N ARG A 591 -3.28 35.81 -40.97
CA ARG A 591 -3.19 34.83 -39.88
C ARG A 591 -2.64 35.51 -38.66
N PHE A 592 -3.30 35.36 -37.52
CA PHE A 592 -2.87 35.88 -36.22
C PHE A 592 -2.76 34.71 -35.25
N ARG A 593 -1.67 34.64 -34.48
CA ARG A 593 -1.42 33.53 -33.56
C ARG A 593 -0.59 33.93 -32.35
#